data_AF-A0AAX4K845-F1
#
_entry.id   AF-A0AAX4K845-F1
#
_cell.length_a   1.000
_cell.length_b   1.000
_cell.length_c   1.000
_cell.angle_alpha   90.00
_cell.angle_beta   90.00
_cell.angle_gamma   90.00
#
_symmetry.space_group_name_H-M   'P 1'
#
loop_
_entity.id
_entity.type
_entity.pdbx_description
1 polymer ?
#
loop_
_entity_poly.entity_id
_entity_poly.type
_entity_poly.pdbx_seq_one_letter_code
_entity_poly.pdbx_strand_id
1 'polypeptide(L)'
;MAENAQPTIAEQAQDVASKLATSVADTLNFGEKAPKEDVDRSGLPILYIDEKAGSDETGSGAELSPFSTPLKAYQSIKPTIENDSNPTQNVILMIRKSDSVERNEWIELSTSGKKKLVKNISGWRKSQAKLLAEGEKLQKDKLEKDEKERKRREEAKNIILVDDESKESKKTKIYAVPELVGSRVRIQGWVHRFRPQKTNYFLVVRDGTAMLQCILTGDCIKTLDALDLTTESTVELVGTIEKVKQGQTAPGGVELLVDYWKILGKAPGGSDAFEGRLQQDTDASIRADLRHLELRGETATSVMRVRALLLRAFRDAFHKRRITEVTPPCMVQTSVEGGSTLFEFDYYGAPAYLTQSSQLYLETVLPSLGDVYCIQESFRAEKSLTRRHLSEYTHLEAELVFIKFKDLLDHLEDMICDVVEILLNDPVSSEIIKTLNPDFQPPSRPFMRMDYRDAITYLNENGITKEDGSEHVVGDDIAEAAERKMTDQINRPIMLIHFPKLLKAFYMQPLESAPDFTESVDVLLPNVGEVVGGSMRITDYDTLMAAYKREGIPSDPYYWFTDQRKYGTTEHGGYGLGVERFLAWLLNRWTVRECSLYPRWMGRATP
;
A
#
# COMPACT_ATOMS: atom_id res chain seq x y z
N MET A 1 -41.46 23.71 -48.84
CA MET A 1 -42.42 23.34 -47.78
C MET A 1 -41.88 23.95 -46.50
N ALA A 2 -42.59 24.92 -45.93
CA ALA A 2 -42.18 25.57 -44.68
C ALA A 2 -42.53 24.62 -43.53
N GLU A 3 -41.52 24.08 -42.85
CA GLU A 3 -41.68 23.20 -41.69
C GLU A 3 -41.96 24.03 -40.43
N ASN A 4 -43.06 23.70 -39.76
CA ASN A 4 -43.39 24.15 -38.41
C ASN A 4 -42.33 23.62 -37.43
N ALA A 5 -41.47 24.48 -36.91
CA ALA A 5 -40.60 24.16 -35.79
C ALA A 5 -41.44 24.04 -34.50
N GLN A 6 -41.42 22.88 -33.84
CA GLN A 6 -41.94 22.74 -32.48
C GLN A 6 -41.00 23.46 -31.50
N PRO A 7 -41.55 24.17 -30.50
CA PRO A 7 -40.74 24.88 -29.51
C PRO A 7 -39.92 23.89 -28.67
N THR A 8 -38.66 24.25 -28.43
CA THR A 8 -37.72 23.48 -27.61
C THR A 8 -38.18 23.43 -26.14
N ILE A 9 -37.72 22.43 -25.39
CA ILE A 9 -38.03 22.29 -23.95
C ILE A 9 -37.66 23.58 -23.17
N ALA A 10 -36.63 24.30 -23.61
CA ALA A 10 -36.24 25.59 -23.05
C ALA A 10 -37.28 26.71 -23.30
N GLU A 11 -37.87 26.77 -24.49
CA GLU A 11 -38.94 27.72 -24.82
C GLU A 11 -40.24 27.42 -24.06
N GLN A 12 -40.54 26.13 -23.84
CA GLN A 12 -41.66 25.71 -23.00
C GLN A 12 -41.43 26.06 -21.52
N ALA A 13 -40.21 25.89 -21.00
CA ALA A 13 -39.86 26.25 -19.63
C ALA A 13 -39.89 27.77 -19.40
N GLN A 14 -39.50 28.57 -20.40
CA GLN A 14 -39.50 30.03 -20.33
C GLN A 14 -40.94 30.60 -20.35
N ASP A 15 -41.85 29.97 -21.10
CA ASP A 15 -43.30 30.26 -21.06
C ASP A 15 -43.91 29.91 -19.69
N VAL A 16 -43.49 28.79 -19.09
CA VAL A 16 -43.91 28.40 -17.72
C VAL A 16 -43.38 29.38 -16.67
N ALA A 17 -42.12 29.81 -16.75
CA ALA A 17 -41.54 30.81 -15.85
C ALA A 17 -42.19 32.19 -15.98
N SER A 18 -42.52 32.61 -17.21
CA SER A 18 -43.28 33.83 -17.49
C SER A 18 -44.66 33.78 -16.85
N LYS A 19 -45.40 32.68 -17.04
CA LYS A 19 -46.72 32.46 -16.42
C LYS A 19 -46.63 32.39 -14.88
N LEU A 20 -45.53 31.85 -14.34
CA LEU A 20 -45.25 31.84 -12.90
C LEU A 20 -45.04 33.24 -12.32
N ALA A 21 -44.32 34.11 -13.02
CA ALA A 21 -44.06 35.47 -12.57
C ALA A 21 -45.34 36.33 -12.57
N THR A 22 -46.23 36.14 -13.54
CA THR A 22 -47.55 36.80 -13.59
C THR A 22 -48.48 36.28 -12.49
N SER A 23 -48.51 34.97 -12.24
CA SER A 23 -49.32 34.35 -11.19
C SER A 23 -48.92 34.76 -9.76
N VAL A 24 -47.61 34.92 -9.51
CA VAL A 24 -47.10 35.39 -8.21
C VAL A 24 -47.45 36.86 -7.94
N ALA A 25 -47.55 37.68 -9.00
CA ALA A 25 -48.05 39.05 -8.88
C ALA A 25 -49.55 39.09 -8.55
N ASP A 26 -50.35 38.20 -9.14
CA ASP A 26 -51.79 38.09 -8.87
C ASP A 26 -52.09 37.56 -7.46
N THR A 27 -51.21 36.73 -6.87
CA THR A 27 -51.36 36.24 -5.49
C THR A 27 -51.12 37.30 -4.41
N LEU A 28 -50.58 38.48 -4.78
CA LEU A 28 -50.28 39.59 -3.87
C LEU A 28 -51.40 40.65 -3.80
N ASN A 29 -52.40 40.61 -4.69
CA ASN A 29 -53.56 41.51 -4.64
C ASN A 29 -54.73 40.87 -3.88
N PHE A 30 -54.70 40.94 -2.56
CA PHE A 30 -55.87 40.60 -1.73
C PHE A 30 -56.88 41.74 -1.73
N GLY A 31 -57.87 41.67 -2.60
CA GLY A 31 -58.95 42.64 -2.59
C GLY A 31 -60.10 42.28 -3.53
N GLU A 32 -60.80 41.16 -3.27
CA GLU A 32 -62.26 41.04 -3.47
C GLU A 32 -62.75 39.65 -3.04
N LYS A 33 -63.90 39.61 -2.35
CA LYS A 33 -64.55 38.36 -1.88
C LYS A 33 -65.19 37.64 -3.07
N ALA A 34 -64.65 36.48 -3.44
CA ALA A 34 -65.36 35.53 -4.33
C ALA A 34 -66.35 34.64 -3.52
N PRO A 35 -67.46 34.17 -4.12
CA PRO A 35 -68.56 33.51 -3.40
C PRO A 35 -68.21 32.10 -2.92
N LYS A 36 -68.87 31.64 -1.85
CA LYS A 36 -68.82 30.24 -1.40
C LYS A 36 -69.64 29.37 -2.34
N GLU A 37 -68.98 28.64 -3.24
CA GLU A 37 -69.54 27.43 -3.84
C GLU A 37 -69.15 26.24 -2.95
N ASP A 38 -70.15 25.46 -2.50
CA ASP A 38 -69.94 24.19 -1.81
C ASP A 38 -69.42 23.17 -2.83
N VAL A 39 -68.09 22.98 -2.84
CA VAL A 39 -67.43 21.96 -3.65
C VAL A 39 -67.76 20.59 -3.07
N ASP A 40 -68.28 19.68 -3.89
CA ASP A 40 -68.48 18.27 -3.53
C ASP A 40 -67.13 17.61 -3.22
N ARG A 41 -66.90 17.24 -1.95
CA ARG A 41 -65.65 16.64 -1.46
C ARG A 41 -65.74 15.12 -1.29
N SER A 42 -66.82 14.49 -1.77
CA SER A 42 -67.14 13.07 -1.52
C SER A 42 -66.20 12.04 -2.19
N GLY A 43 -65.26 12.47 -3.04
CA GLY A 43 -64.29 11.61 -3.72
C GLY A 43 -62.81 11.98 -3.51
N LEU A 44 -62.49 12.91 -2.60
CA LEU A 44 -61.10 13.34 -2.39
C LEU A 44 -60.30 12.32 -1.56
N PRO A 45 -58.99 12.15 -1.83
CA PRO A 45 -58.13 11.33 -0.99
C PRO A 45 -58.07 11.91 0.44
N ILE A 46 -58.19 11.04 1.44
CA ILE A 46 -58.05 11.39 2.85
C ILE A 46 -56.67 10.93 3.32
N LEU A 47 -55.85 11.87 3.81
CA LEU A 47 -54.53 11.57 4.33
C LEU A 47 -54.39 12.02 5.79
N TYR A 48 -53.80 11.14 6.58
CA TYR A 48 -53.66 11.30 8.02
C TYR A 48 -52.26 11.80 8.37
N ILE A 49 -52.20 12.75 9.30
CA ILE A 49 -50.98 13.43 9.74
C ILE A 49 -50.90 13.39 11.27
N ASP A 50 -49.85 12.78 11.78
CA ASP A 50 -49.52 12.76 13.21
C ASP A 50 -48.14 13.40 13.40
N GLU A 51 -48.13 14.64 13.88
CA GLU A 51 -46.90 15.42 14.06
C GLU A 51 -45.95 14.80 15.12
N LYS A 52 -46.43 13.87 15.97
CA LYS A 52 -45.62 13.23 17.02
C LYS A 52 -45.17 11.82 16.63
N ALA A 53 -46.04 11.02 16.02
CA ALA A 53 -45.80 9.61 15.74
C ALA A 53 -45.75 9.23 14.25
N GLY A 54 -46.08 10.16 13.35
CA GLY A 54 -46.00 9.95 11.90
C GLY A 54 -44.57 10.00 11.37
N SER A 55 -44.40 9.63 10.10
CA SER A 55 -43.10 9.65 9.40
C SER A 55 -43.24 10.19 7.98
N ASP A 56 -42.41 11.17 7.62
CA ASP A 56 -42.35 11.70 6.24
C ASP A 56 -41.48 10.85 5.30
N GLU A 57 -40.72 9.89 5.83
CA GLU A 57 -39.89 8.96 5.07
C GLU A 57 -40.63 7.65 4.76
N THR A 58 -41.36 7.12 5.74
CA THR A 58 -41.98 5.78 5.69
C THR A 58 -43.50 5.80 5.81
N GLY A 59 -44.13 6.94 6.10
CA GLY A 59 -45.58 7.08 6.17
C GLY A 59 -46.24 6.93 4.80
N SER A 60 -47.40 6.26 4.78
CA SER A 60 -48.24 6.11 3.58
C SER A 60 -49.38 7.13 3.51
N GLY A 61 -49.67 7.78 4.64
CA GLY A 61 -50.82 8.68 4.80
C GLY A 61 -52.12 7.97 5.15
N ALA A 62 -52.09 6.65 5.34
CA ALA A 62 -53.19 5.91 5.96
C ALA A 62 -53.24 6.19 7.47
N GLU A 63 -54.39 5.96 8.11
CA GLU A 63 -54.58 6.22 9.54
C GLU A 63 -53.60 5.47 10.45
N LEU A 64 -53.25 4.23 10.09
CA LEU A 64 -52.26 3.39 10.80
C LEU A 64 -50.81 3.73 10.44
N SER A 65 -50.58 4.56 9.43
CA SER A 65 -49.25 4.93 8.93
C SER A 65 -49.27 6.40 8.43
N PRO A 66 -49.51 7.36 9.35
CA PRO A 66 -49.70 8.76 8.99
C PRO A 66 -48.37 9.41 8.60
N PHE A 67 -48.46 10.49 7.82
CA PHE A 67 -47.33 11.39 7.60
C PHE A 67 -47.03 12.20 8.86
N SER A 68 -45.80 12.72 8.99
CA SER A 68 -45.45 13.62 10.09
C SER A 68 -45.79 15.08 9.76
N THR A 69 -45.84 15.46 8.49
CA THR A 69 -46.18 16.83 8.07
C THR A 69 -47.30 16.90 7.02
N PRO A 70 -48.11 17.97 7.03
CA PRO A 70 -49.09 18.22 5.98
C PRO A 70 -48.48 18.43 4.59
N LEU A 71 -47.24 18.96 4.51
CA LEU A 71 -46.57 19.17 3.23
C LEU A 71 -46.24 17.86 2.55
N LYS A 72 -45.73 16.87 3.29
CA LYS A 72 -45.41 15.55 2.74
C LYS A 72 -46.67 14.79 2.31
N ALA A 73 -47.74 14.87 3.11
CA ALA A 73 -49.04 14.35 2.73
C ALA A 73 -49.55 14.97 1.42
N TYR A 74 -49.41 16.29 1.26
CA TYR A 74 -49.77 16.96 0.02
C TYR A 74 -48.87 16.55 -1.17
N GLN A 75 -47.56 16.35 -0.96
CA GLN A 75 -46.64 15.91 -2.01
C GLN A 75 -46.94 14.48 -2.52
N SER A 76 -47.45 13.60 -1.65
CA SER A 76 -47.70 12.19 -2.01
C SER A 76 -48.78 12.03 -3.08
N ILE A 77 -49.71 12.98 -3.18
CA ILE A 77 -50.77 13.00 -4.21
C ILE A 77 -50.29 13.58 -5.55
N LYS A 78 -49.01 13.96 -5.67
CA LYS A 78 -48.40 14.55 -6.88
C LYS A 78 -49.22 15.72 -7.47
N PRO A 79 -49.43 16.79 -6.69
CA PRO A 79 -50.32 17.88 -7.07
C PRO A 79 -49.70 18.77 -8.17
N THR A 80 -50.56 19.30 -9.02
CA THR A 80 -50.20 20.29 -10.05
C THR A 80 -50.09 21.69 -9.44
N ILE A 81 -49.46 22.61 -10.16
CA ILE A 81 -49.28 24.01 -9.71
C ILE A 81 -50.62 24.70 -9.46
N GLU A 82 -51.65 24.35 -10.24
CA GLU A 82 -53.01 24.87 -10.10
C GLU A 82 -53.64 24.49 -8.73
N ASN A 83 -53.19 23.38 -8.14
CA ASN A 83 -53.70 22.89 -6.85
C ASN A 83 -53.07 23.62 -5.64
N ASP A 84 -51.95 24.33 -5.83
CA ASP A 84 -51.11 24.84 -4.73
C ASP A 84 -51.75 26.04 -3.98
N SER A 85 -52.61 26.81 -4.67
CA SER A 85 -53.32 27.97 -4.11
C SER A 85 -54.41 27.56 -3.13
N ASN A 86 -54.98 26.35 -3.30
CA ASN A 86 -55.99 25.78 -2.43
C ASN A 86 -55.83 24.25 -2.29
N PRO A 87 -54.82 23.79 -1.53
CA PRO A 87 -54.47 22.37 -1.44
C PRO A 87 -55.63 21.50 -0.93
N THR A 88 -56.48 22.06 -0.06
CA THR A 88 -57.58 21.30 0.56
C THR A 88 -58.79 21.09 -0.36
N GLN A 89 -58.82 21.67 -1.56
CA GLN A 89 -59.80 21.27 -2.59
C GLN A 89 -59.43 19.94 -3.26
N ASN A 90 -58.18 19.49 -3.11
CA ASN A 90 -57.64 18.33 -3.82
C ASN A 90 -57.31 17.15 -2.89
N VAL A 91 -57.27 17.40 -1.58
CA VAL A 91 -57.02 16.39 -0.55
C VAL A 91 -57.67 16.80 0.78
N ILE A 92 -58.18 15.82 1.51
CA ILE A 92 -58.65 16.01 2.88
C ILE A 92 -57.50 15.62 3.81
N LEU A 93 -56.99 16.59 4.57
CA LEU A 93 -55.85 16.39 5.47
C LEU A 93 -56.36 16.31 6.90
N MET A 94 -56.23 15.14 7.52
CA MET A 94 -56.69 14.86 8.87
C MET A 94 -55.51 14.90 9.84
N ILE A 95 -55.50 15.86 10.77
CA ILE A 95 -54.48 16.00 11.81
C ILE A 95 -54.96 15.36 13.11
N ARG A 96 -54.07 14.63 13.79
CA ARG A 96 -54.36 14.07 15.11
C ARG A 96 -54.45 15.18 16.16
N LYS A 97 -55.50 15.18 16.98
CA LYS A 97 -55.60 16.13 18.11
C LYS A 97 -54.49 15.89 19.13
N SER A 98 -53.89 16.98 19.62
CA SER A 98 -52.78 16.95 20.59
C SER A 98 -53.16 16.32 21.95
N ASP A 99 -54.44 16.28 22.28
CA ASP A 99 -54.97 16.00 23.63
C ASP A 99 -55.72 14.65 23.72
N SER A 100 -55.63 13.79 22.69
CA SER A 100 -56.36 12.52 22.63
C SER A 100 -55.57 11.35 22.02
N VAL A 101 -54.36 11.11 22.51
CA VAL A 101 -53.54 9.95 22.10
C VAL A 101 -54.28 8.63 22.33
N GLU A 102 -55.17 8.54 23.33
CA GLU A 102 -55.93 7.32 23.66
C GLU A 102 -57.27 7.16 22.91
N ARG A 103 -57.79 8.18 22.22
CA ARG A 103 -59.13 8.13 21.57
C ARG A 103 -59.12 8.14 20.03
N ASN A 104 -57.95 8.17 19.39
CA ASN A 104 -57.80 8.23 17.93
C ASN A 104 -58.72 9.26 17.26
N GLU A 105 -58.79 10.47 17.84
CA GLU A 105 -59.58 11.54 17.24
C GLU A 105 -58.76 12.34 16.22
N TRP A 106 -59.30 12.43 15.00
CA TRP A 106 -58.73 13.17 13.90
C TRP A 106 -59.61 14.36 13.53
N ILE A 107 -58.99 15.49 13.20
CA ILE A 107 -59.69 16.70 12.77
C ILE A 107 -59.14 17.18 11.44
N GLU A 108 -59.99 17.77 10.58
CA GLU A 108 -59.50 18.37 9.35
C GLU A 108 -58.55 19.54 9.67
N LEU A 109 -57.50 19.67 8.87
CA LEU A 109 -56.51 20.73 8.92
C LEU A 109 -57.18 22.11 9.12
N SER A 110 -56.88 22.76 10.24
CA SER A 110 -57.44 24.05 10.61
C SER A 110 -57.11 25.15 9.60
N THR A 111 -57.88 26.24 9.57
CA THR A 111 -57.63 27.40 8.69
C THR A 111 -56.21 27.96 8.84
N SER A 112 -55.64 27.94 10.05
CA SER A 112 -54.25 28.34 10.30
C SER A 112 -53.26 27.33 9.69
N GLY A 113 -53.52 26.03 9.86
CA GLY A 113 -52.76 24.95 9.24
C GLY A 113 -52.79 25.00 7.71
N LYS A 114 -53.92 25.35 7.10
CA LYS A 114 -54.06 25.55 5.63
C LYS A 114 -53.16 26.68 5.14
N LYS A 115 -53.13 27.84 5.82
CA LYS A 115 -52.22 28.95 5.48
C LYS A 115 -50.74 28.56 5.61
N LYS A 116 -50.39 27.82 6.67
CA LYS A 116 -49.02 27.31 6.89
C LYS A 116 -48.61 26.31 5.80
N LEU A 117 -49.52 25.43 5.38
CA LEU A 117 -49.31 24.50 4.29
C LEU A 117 -49.07 25.24 2.96
N VAL A 118 -49.89 26.22 2.58
CA VAL A 118 -49.70 27.02 1.36
C VAL A 118 -48.33 27.72 1.36
N LYS A 119 -47.90 28.29 2.49
CA LYS A 119 -46.55 28.88 2.64
C LYS A 119 -45.43 27.84 2.49
N ASN A 120 -45.63 26.64 3.02
CA ASN A 120 -44.64 25.57 2.90
C ASN A 120 -44.59 25.00 1.46
N ILE A 121 -45.73 24.94 0.76
CA ILE A 121 -45.82 24.57 -0.65
C ILE A 121 -45.03 25.58 -1.50
N SER A 122 -45.19 26.88 -1.28
CA SER A 122 -44.43 27.88 -2.04
C SER A 122 -42.91 27.80 -1.77
N GLY A 123 -42.50 27.53 -0.53
CA GLY A 123 -41.10 27.24 -0.18
C GLY A 123 -40.57 25.98 -0.88
N TRP A 124 -41.36 24.91 -0.94
CA TRP A 124 -41.03 23.68 -1.66
C TRP A 124 -40.88 23.92 -3.16
N ARG A 125 -41.84 24.61 -3.81
CA ARG A 125 -41.78 24.95 -5.24
C ARG A 125 -40.56 25.80 -5.58
N LYS A 126 -40.22 26.78 -4.73
CA LYS A 126 -39.00 27.58 -4.89
C LYS A 126 -37.72 26.74 -4.80
N SER A 127 -37.68 25.76 -3.89
CA SER A 127 -36.57 24.82 -3.78
C SER A 127 -36.45 23.92 -5.02
N GLN A 128 -37.57 23.38 -5.52
CA GLN A 128 -37.59 22.58 -6.75
C GLN A 128 -37.15 23.37 -7.98
N ALA A 129 -37.62 24.61 -8.14
CA ALA A 129 -37.21 25.48 -9.24
C ALA A 129 -35.70 25.78 -9.21
N LYS A 130 -35.13 25.98 -8.01
CA LYS A 130 -33.68 26.17 -7.84
C LYS A 130 -32.89 24.92 -8.25
N LEU A 131 -33.31 23.74 -7.82
CA LEU A 131 -32.67 22.46 -8.17
C LEU A 131 -32.76 22.18 -9.67
N LEU A 132 -33.90 22.48 -10.30
CA LEU A 132 -34.09 22.33 -11.74
C LEU A 132 -33.14 23.26 -12.50
N ALA A 133 -33.09 24.55 -12.14
CA ALA A 133 -32.19 25.52 -12.76
C ALA A 133 -30.70 25.17 -12.57
N GLU A 134 -30.33 24.63 -11.42
CA GLU A 134 -28.97 24.13 -11.16
C GLU A 134 -28.65 22.90 -12.01
N GLY A 135 -29.59 21.97 -12.15
CA GLY A 135 -29.48 20.81 -13.05
C GLY A 135 -29.36 21.20 -14.52
N GLU A 136 -30.17 22.16 -14.99
CA GLU A 136 -30.12 22.70 -16.35
C GLU A 136 -28.79 23.40 -16.62
N LYS A 137 -28.30 24.21 -15.67
CA LYS A 137 -26.99 24.85 -15.79
C LYS A 137 -25.88 23.81 -15.88
N LEU A 138 -25.90 22.79 -15.03
CA LEU A 138 -24.90 21.73 -15.02
C LEU A 138 -24.93 20.89 -16.30
N GLN A 139 -26.12 20.67 -16.86
CA GLN A 139 -26.30 20.01 -18.16
C GLN A 139 -25.79 20.89 -19.31
N LYS A 140 -26.06 22.19 -19.30
CA LYS A 140 -25.55 23.13 -20.30
C LYS A 140 -24.03 23.24 -20.26
N ASP A 141 -23.45 23.40 -19.08
CA ASP A 141 -22.00 23.45 -18.87
C ASP A 141 -21.33 22.14 -19.35
N LYS A 142 -21.98 20.98 -19.13
CA LYS A 142 -21.53 19.69 -19.65
C LYS A 142 -21.57 19.64 -21.18
N LEU A 143 -22.66 20.05 -21.81
CA LEU A 143 -22.79 20.07 -23.27
C LEU A 143 -21.78 21.01 -23.93
N GLU A 144 -21.57 22.20 -23.37
CA GLU A 144 -20.56 23.15 -23.87
C GLU A 144 -19.13 22.58 -23.75
N LYS A 145 -18.84 21.89 -22.65
CA LYS A 145 -17.55 21.21 -22.44
C LYS A 145 -17.35 20.07 -23.43
N ASP A 146 -18.36 19.23 -23.63
CA ASP A 146 -18.32 18.09 -24.56
C ASP A 146 -18.15 18.57 -26.02
N GLU A 147 -18.83 19.65 -26.42
CA GLU A 147 -18.68 20.23 -27.76
C GLU A 147 -17.28 20.82 -27.96
N LYS A 148 -16.74 21.52 -26.96
CA LYS A 148 -15.38 22.06 -27.00
C LYS A 148 -14.33 20.95 -27.08
N GLU A 149 -14.53 19.85 -26.35
CA GLU A 149 -13.65 18.69 -26.41
C GLU A 149 -13.72 18.00 -27.78
N ARG A 150 -14.92 17.85 -28.35
CA ARG A 150 -15.12 17.30 -29.70
C ARG A 150 -14.36 18.11 -30.75
N LYS A 151 -14.52 19.45 -30.76
CA LYS A 151 -13.81 20.34 -31.69
C LYS A 151 -12.29 20.21 -31.53
N ARG A 152 -11.80 20.23 -30.29
CA ARG A 152 -10.37 20.05 -29.99
C ARG A 152 -9.83 18.71 -30.52
N ARG A 153 -10.61 17.63 -30.40
CA ARG A 153 -10.24 16.31 -30.94
C ARG A 153 -10.29 16.25 -32.46
N GLU A 154 -11.22 16.94 -33.11
CA GLU A 154 -11.26 17.05 -34.58
C GLU A 154 -10.05 17.80 -35.13
N GLU A 155 -9.66 18.91 -34.49
CA GLU A 155 -8.44 19.64 -34.83
C GLU A 155 -7.18 18.77 -34.65
N ALA A 156 -7.11 18.03 -33.54
CA ALA A 156 -5.97 17.17 -33.21
C ALA A 156 -5.75 16.00 -34.19
N LYS A 157 -6.81 15.50 -34.84
CA LYS A 157 -6.71 14.45 -35.87
C LYS A 157 -5.93 14.90 -37.10
N ASN A 158 -5.90 16.20 -37.37
CA ASN A 158 -5.20 16.76 -38.53
C ASN A 158 -3.71 17.02 -38.27
N ILE A 159 -3.25 16.85 -37.02
CA ILE A 159 -1.86 17.09 -36.63
C ILE A 159 -1.17 15.73 -36.50
N ILE A 160 -0.40 15.36 -37.53
CA ILE A 160 0.37 14.12 -37.57
C ILE A 160 1.85 14.48 -37.41
N LEU A 161 2.48 13.99 -36.35
CA LEU A 161 3.93 14.14 -36.17
C LEU A 161 4.64 13.19 -37.13
N VAL A 162 5.62 13.73 -37.85
CA VAL A 162 6.51 12.97 -38.72
C VAL A 162 7.90 13.02 -38.12
N ASP A 163 8.50 11.86 -37.93
CA ASP A 163 9.88 11.76 -37.47
C ASP A 163 10.82 12.19 -38.60
N ASP A 164 11.70 13.14 -38.31
CA ASP A 164 12.66 13.66 -39.28
C ASP A 164 13.80 12.65 -39.48
N GLU A 165 13.67 11.77 -40.47
CA GLU A 165 14.65 10.73 -40.80
C GLU A 165 16.02 11.30 -41.22
N SER A 166 16.10 12.58 -41.60
CA SER A 166 17.37 13.23 -41.91
C SER A 166 18.21 13.51 -40.67
N LYS A 167 17.59 13.56 -39.49
CA LYS A 167 18.27 13.74 -38.20
C LYS A 167 18.53 12.40 -37.56
N GLU A 168 19.78 11.95 -37.62
CA GLU A 168 20.20 10.72 -36.94
C GLU A 168 19.82 10.76 -35.45
N SER A 169 19.19 9.67 -34.97
CA SER A 169 18.80 9.53 -33.57
C SER A 169 19.41 8.27 -32.98
N LYS A 170 20.10 8.40 -31.84
CA LYS A 170 20.68 7.25 -31.14
C LYS A 170 19.64 6.60 -30.24
N LYS A 171 19.27 5.34 -30.54
CA LYS A 171 18.43 4.54 -29.64
C LYS A 171 19.23 4.18 -28.38
N THR A 172 18.70 4.51 -27.19
CA THR A 172 19.42 4.29 -25.92
C THR A 172 18.47 4.01 -24.76
N LYS A 173 19.01 3.45 -23.67
CA LYS A 173 18.35 3.39 -22.36
C LYS A 173 18.57 4.69 -21.60
N ILE A 174 17.67 5.00 -20.67
CA ILE A 174 17.67 6.28 -19.95
C ILE A 174 18.94 6.47 -19.12
N TYR A 175 19.50 5.42 -18.50
CA TYR A 175 20.70 5.56 -17.67
C TYR A 175 21.91 6.17 -18.40
N ALA A 176 22.01 5.95 -19.72
CA ALA A 176 23.12 6.43 -20.55
C ALA A 176 22.88 7.83 -21.13
N VAL A 177 21.68 8.40 -20.95
CA VAL A 177 21.29 9.71 -21.51
C VAL A 177 22.17 10.88 -21.02
N PRO A 178 22.60 10.94 -19.73
CA PRO A 178 23.46 12.04 -19.27
C PRO A 178 24.78 12.19 -20.04
N GLU A 179 25.28 11.12 -20.66
CA GLU A 179 26.50 11.13 -21.48
C GLU A 179 26.26 11.60 -22.92
N LEU A 180 25.01 11.86 -23.30
CA LEU A 180 24.58 12.16 -24.68
C LEU A 180 24.04 13.59 -24.85
N VAL A 181 24.43 14.51 -23.96
CA VAL A 181 24.06 15.94 -24.07
C VAL A 181 24.43 16.49 -25.45
N GLY A 182 23.50 17.22 -26.06
CA GLY A 182 23.59 17.77 -27.41
C GLY A 182 23.25 16.79 -28.53
N SER A 183 23.06 15.49 -28.23
CA SER A 183 22.70 14.49 -29.23
C SER A 183 21.18 14.31 -29.33
N ARG A 184 20.70 13.98 -30.54
CA ARG A 184 19.33 13.51 -30.74
C ARG A 184 19.24 12.03 -30.38
N VAL A 185 18.33 11.67 -29.49
CA VAL A 185 18.16 10.29 -28.99
C VAL A 185 16.74 9.79 -29.20
N ARG A 186 16.59 8.47 -29.24
CA ARG A 186 15.30 7.77 -29.22
C ARG A 186 15.22 6.92 -27.96
N ILE A 187 14.22 7.20 -27.12
CA ILE A 187 13.96 6.45 -25.89
C ILE A 187 12.54 5.88 -25.89
N GLN A 188 12.35 4.80 -25.14
CA GLN A 188 11.05 4.16 -24.94
C GLN A 188 10.87 3.89 -23.45
N GLY A 189 9.69 4.17 -22.92
CA GLY A 189 9.41 3.98 -21.49
C GLY A 189 7.97 4.25 -21.11
N TRP A 190 7.71 4.22 -19.80
CA TRP A 190 6.43 4.52 -19.18
C TRP A 190 6.40 5.96 -18.70
N VAL A 191 5.31 6.67 -18.93
CA VAL A 191 5.07 7.99 -18.36
C VAL A 191 4.81 7.85 -16.85
N HIS A 192 5.81 8.13 -16.03
CA HIS A 192 5.72 8.05 -14.58
C HIS A 192 4.99 9.25 -13.98
N ARG A 193 5.25 10.45 -14.50
CA ARG A 193 4.54 11.68 -14.11
C ARG A 193 4.16 12.45 -15.36
N PHE A 194 2.96 13.02 -15.36
CA PHE A 194 2.46 13.85 -16.46
C PHE A 194 1.91 15.17 -15.92
N ARG A 195 2.45 16.29 -16.38
CA ARG A 195 1.98 17.63 -16.04
C ARG A 195 1.69 18.43 -17.32
N PRO A 196 0.44 18.45 -17.80
CA PRO A 196 0.07 19.31 -18.91
C PRO A 196 -0.04 20.78 -18.47
N GLN A 197 0.56 21.68 -19.26
CA GLN A 197 0.35 23.13 -19.15
C GLN A 197 -0.17 23.67 -20.48
N LYS A 198 -0.52 24.97 -20.53
CA LYS A 198 -1.10 25.60 -21.72
C LYS A 198 -0.21 25.52 -22.96
N THR A 199 1.11 25.66 -22.78
CA THR A 199 2.07 25.74 -23.89
C THR A 199 3.03 24.55 -23.96
N ASN A 200 3.21 23.84 -22.83
CA ASN A 200 4.21 22.78 -22.69
C ASN A 200 3.61 21.61 -21.90
N TYR A 201 3.96 20.39 -22.27
CA TYR A 201 3.72 19.21 -21.45
C TYR A 201 5.04 18.74 -20.86
N PHE A 202 5.05 18.46 -19.56
CA PHE A 202 6.20 17.91 -18.86
C PHE A 202 5.91 16.45 -18.52
N LEU A 203 6.75 15.56 -19.02
CA LEU A 203 6.71 14.14 -18.71
C LEU A 203 7.93 13.78 -17.88
N VAL A 204 7.75 12.92 -16.89
CA VAL A 204 8.86 12.13 -16.34
C VAL A 204 8.67 10.72 -16.86
N VAL A 205 9.61 10.22 -17.64
CA VAL A 205 9.57 8.90 -18.26
C VAL A 205 10.54 7.97 -17.54
N ARG A 206 10.12 6.74 -17.29
CA ARG A 206 10.99 5.67 -16.75
C ARG A 206 11.06 4.49 -17.71
N ASP A 207 12.22 3.82 -17.77
CA ASP A 207 12.41 2.60 -18.58
C ASP A 207 12.91 1.40 -17.77
N GLY A 208 12.93 1.54 -16.43
CA GLY A 208 13.49 0.58 -15.48
C GLY A 208 14.95 0.86 -15.11
N THR A 209 15.71 1.58 -15.95
CA THR A 209 17.12 1.91 -15.70
C THR A 209 17.25 3.25 -14.97
N ALA A 210 16.52 4.28 -15.41
CA ALA A 210 16.50 5.59 -14.78
C ALA A 210 15.20 6.35 -15.12
N MET A 211 15.08 7.57 -14.61
CA MET A 211 14.01 8.51 -14.97
C MET A 211 14.59 9.67 -15.78
N LEU A 212 13.78 10.23 -16.69
CA LEU A 212 14.15 11.39 -17.50
C LEU A 212 13.00 12.37 -17.62
N GLN A 213 13.27 13.66 -17.42
CA GLN A 213 12.35 14.72 -17.76
C GLN A 213 12.31 14.91 -19.28
N CYS A 214 11.12 14.90 -19.86
CA CYS A 214 10.88 15.15 -21.28
C CYS A 214 9.90 16.33 -21.44
N ILE A 215 10.23 17.27 -22.32
CA ILE A 215 9.45 18.48 -22.56
C ILE A 215 8.89 18.43 -23.98
N LEU A 216 7.56 18.49 -24.08
CA LEU A 216 6.84 18.55 -25.35
C LEU A 216 6.27 19.96 -25.51
N THR A 217 6.44 20.54 -26.70
CA THR A 217 5.94 21.89 -27.02
C THR A 217 5.37 21.93 -28.44
N GLY A 218 4.72 23.03 -28.83
CA GLY A 218 4.27 23.21 -30.21
C GLY A 218 3.24 22.16 -30.64
N ASP A 219 3.47 21.50 -31.76
CA ASP A 219 2.53 20.50 -32.29
C ASP A 219 2.58 19.18 -31.52
N CYS A 220 3.66 18.89 -30.79
CA CYS A 220 3.77 17.71 -29.94
C CYS A 220 2.70 17.65 -28.83
N ILE A 221 2.07 18.77 -28.47
CA ILE A 221 1.00 18.82 -27.45
C ILE A 221 -0.41 18.98 -28.04
N LYS A 222 -0.52 18.97 -29.38
CA LYS A 222 -1.80 19.18 -30.09
C LYS A 222 -2.28 17.94 -30.83
N THR A 223 -1.52 16.84 -30.83
CA THR A 223 -1.90 15.57 -31.45
C THR A 223 -3.02 14.86 -30.69
N LEU A 224 -3.66 13.87 -31.32
CA LEU A 224 -4.60 13.00 -30.64
C LEU A 224 -3.93 12.24 -29.46
N ASP A 225 -2.70 11.77 -29.66
CA ASP A 225 -1.90 11.14 -28.60
C ASP A 225 -1.71 12.08 -27.40
N ALA A 226 -1.47 13.37 -27.62
CA ALA A 226 -1.35 14.35 -26.54
C ALA A 226 -2.64 14.52 -25.73
N LEU A 227 -3.81 14.38 -26.37
CA LEU A 227 -5.10 14.45 -25.69
C LEU A 227 -5.42 13.17 -24.91
N ASP A 228 -4.90 12.04 -25.39
CA ASP A 228 -5.19 10.72 -24.88
C ASP A 228 -4.16 10.23 -23.85
N LEU A 229 -3.05 10.94 -23.69
CA LEU A 229 -1.96 10.54 -22.81
C LEU A 229 -2.38 10.49 -21.34
N THR A 230 -2.10 9.36 -20.70
CA THR A 230 -2.29 9.12 -19.27
C THR A 230 -0.96 8.65 -18.66
N THR A 231 -0.80 8.79 -17.34
CA THR A 231 0.32 8.14 -16.65
C THR A 231 0.25 6.62 -16.85
N GLU A 232 1.41 5.96 -16.73
CA GLU A 232 1.62 4.55 -17.08
C GLU A 232 1.44 4.18 -18.56
N SER A 233 1.06 5.12 -19.43
CA SER A 233 1.13 4.90 -20.87
C SER A 233 2.58 4.67 -21.28
N THR A 234 2.78 3.75 -22.22
CA THR A 234 4.08 3.53 -22.85
C THR A 234 4.22 4.43 -24.07
N VAL A 235 5.39 5.05 -24.19
CA VAL A 235 5.68 6.08 -25.20
C VAL A 235 7.03 5.84 -25.83
N GLU A 236 7.16 6.21 -27.10
CA GLU A 236 8.43 6.44 -27.77
C GLU A 236 8.63 7.93 -27.91
N LEU A 237 9.78 8.45 -27.48
CA LEU A 237 10.14 9.86 -27.60
C LEU A 237 11.47 10.01 -28.32
N VAL A 238 11.51 11.00 -29.20
CA VAL A 238 12.69 11.39 -29.95
C VAL A 238 12.90 12.88 -29.78
N GLY A 239 14.15 13.29 -29.60
CA GLY A 239 14.48 14.67 -29.34
C GLY A 239 15.93 14.87 -28.95
N THR A 240 16.29 16.10 -28.63
CA THR A 240 17.66 16.48 -28.27
C THR A 240 17.82 16.55 -26.76
N ILE A 241 18.93 16.01 -26.25
CA ILE A 241 19.26 16.07 -24.82
C ILE A 241 19.92 17.40 -24.50
N GLU A 242 19.41 18.09 -23.49
CA GLU A 242 19.94 19.35 -23.00
C GLU A 242 20.27 19.27 -21.51
N LYS A 243 21.22 20.08 -21.06
CA LYS A 243 21.44 20.28 -19.62
C LYS A 243 20.29 21.06 -19.03
N VAL A 244 19.88 20.73 -17.81
CA VAL A 244 18.91 21.56 -17.09
C VAL A 244 19.44 22.97 -16.92
N LYS A 245 18.55 23.96 -17.02
CA LYS A 245 18.89 25.36 -16.86
C LYS A 245 19.39 25.63 -15.44
N GLN A 246 20.26 26.63 -15.29
CA GLN A 246 20.80 27.02 -13.99
C GLN A 246 19.67 27.30 -12.98
N GLY A 247 19.76 26.68 -11.80
CA GLY A 247 18.75 26.79 -10.73
C GLY A 247 17.56 25.81 -10.85
N GLN A 248 17.52 24.97 -11.89
CA GLN A 248 16.52 23.91 -12.05
C GLN A 248 17.12 22.53 -11.74
N THR A 249 16.28 21.59 -11.32
CA THR A 249 16.67 20.21 -11.04
C THR A 249 15.79 19.25 -11.82
N ALA A 250 16.41 18.26 -12.45
CA ALA A 250 15.73 17.12 -13.07
C ALA A 250 16.57 15.85 -12.84
N PRO A 251 15.94 14.66 -12.88
CA PRO A 251 16.65 13.39 -12.81
C PRO A 251 17.82 13.33 -13.81
N GLY A 252 19.01 12.98 -13.34
CA GLY A 252 20.22 12.91 -14.17
C GLY A 252 20.81 14.27 -14.61
N GLY A 253 20.26 15.40 -14.17
CA GLY A 253 20.76 16.73 -14.51
C GLY A 253 20.55 17.14 -15.98
N VAL A 254 19.70 16.42 -16.71
CA VAL A 254 19.44 16.60 -18.14
C VAL A 254 17.94 16.49 -18.44
N GLU A 255 17.52 17.04 -19.57
CA GLU A 255 16.15 16.94 -20.07
C GLU A 255 16.11 16.67 -21.58
N LEU A 256 15.06 15.98 -22.04
CA LEU A 256 14.82 15.71 -23.45
C LEU A 256 13.85 16.74 -24.03
N LEU A 257 14.30 17.53 -24.99
CA LEU A 257 13.44 18.39 -25.80
C LEU A 257 12.87 17.58 -26.96
N VAL A 258 11.59 17.22 -26.85
CA VAL A 258 10.94 16.25 -27.74
C VAL A 258 10.50 16.92 -29.05
N ASP A 259 11.00 16.40 -30.17
CA ASP A 259 10.63 16.81 -31.52
C ASP A 259 9.68 15.83 -32.21
N TYR A 260 9.65 14.57 -31.78
CA TYR A 260 8.72 13.55 -32.24
C TYR A 260 8.40 12.58 -31.11
N TRP A 261 7.15 12.14 -31.01
CA TRP A 261 6.77 11.08 -30.08
C TRP A 261 5.47 10.40 -30.51
N LYS A 262 5.22 9.22 -29.94
CA LYS A 262 3.95 8.50 -30.09
C LYS A 262 3.64 7.66 -28.86
N ILE A 263 2.36 7.38 -28.64
CA ILE A 263 1.92 6.36 -27.70
C ILE A 263 2.15 4.98 -28.33
N LEU A 264 2.84 4.10 -27.60
CA LEU A 264 3.00 2.69 -27.95
C LEU A 264 1.85 1.84 -27.39
N GLY A 265 1.42 2.17 -26.17
CA GLY A 265 0.35 1.48 -25.46
C GLY A 265 -0.27 2.39 -24.42
N LYS A 266 -1.56 2.67 -24.58
CA LYS A 266 -2.33 3.59 -23.74
C LYS A 266 -2.68 2.92 -22.40
N ALA A 267 -2.47 3.63 -21.31
CA ALA A 267 -2.98 3.22 -19.99
C ALA A 267 -4.40 3.77 -19.75
N PRO A 268 -5.20 3.10 -18.91
CA PRO A 268 -6.56 3.55 -18.60
C PRO A 268 -6.60 4.97 -17.99
N GLY A 269 -7.73 5.65 -18.20
CA GLY A 269 -8.05 6.94 -17.57
C GLY A 269 -9.42 6.88 -16.86
N GLY A 270 -9.91 8.02 -16.36
CA GLY A 270 -11.21 8.07 -15.69
C GLY A 270 -11.22 7.29 -14.37
N SER A 271 -12.23 6.44 -14.17
CA SER A 271 -12.36 5.62 -12.94
C SER A 271 -11.28 4.55 -12.78
N ASP A 272 -10.65 4.13 -13.88
CA ASP A 272 -9.58 3.12 -13.88
C ASP A 272 -8.18 3.74 -13.99
N ALA A 273 -8.07 5.07 -13.89
CA ALA A 273 -6.79 5.78 -13.93
C ALA A 273 -5.83 5.29 -12.85
N PHE A 274 -4.56 5.16 -13.19
CA PHE A 274 -3.53 4.64 -12.29
C PHE A 274 -3.45 5.43 -10.97
N GLU A 275 -3.55 6.76 -11.03
CA GLU A 275 -3.49 7.65 -9.86
C GLU A 275 -4.61 7.38 -8.85
N GLY A 276 -5.75 6.86 -9.30
CA GLY A 276 -6.90 6.54 -8.45
C GLY A 276 -6.76 5.19 -7.74
N ARG A 277 -5.85 4.31 -8.18
CA ARG A 277 -5.72 2.94 -7.68
C ARG A 277 -4.95 2.84 -6.36
N LEU A 278 -3.96 3.72 -6.16
CA LEU A 278 -3.04 3.70 -5.03
C LEU A 278 -2.80 5.13 -4.52
N GLN A 279 -3.73 5.63 -3.72
CA GLN A 279 -3.62 6.92 -3.04
C GLN A 279 -2.81 6.79 -1.74
N GLN A 280 -2.36 7.89 -1.17
CA GLN A 280 -1.49 7.87 0.02
C GLN A 280 -2.12 7.14 1.22
N ASP A 281 -3.43 7.25 1.39
CA ASP A 281 -4.24 6.66 2.46
C ASP A 281 -4.84 5.29 2.10
N THR A 282 -4.48 4.71 0.94
CA THR A 282 -4.93 3.37 0.55
C THR A 282 -4.47 2.32 1.57
N ASP A 283 -5.42 1.50 2.01
CA ASP A 283 -5.22 0.45 3.01
C ASP A 283 -4.10 -0.54 2.62
N ALA A 284 -3.37 -1.02 3.61
CA ALA A 284 -2.22 -1.91 3.41
C ALA A 284 -2.59 -3.22 2.70
N SER A 285 -3.81 -3.76 2.91
CA SER A 285 -4.26 -4.96 2.21
C SER A 285 -4.48 -4.71 0.72
N ILE A 286 -5.11 -3.59 0.36
CA ILE A 286 -5.33 -3.18 -1.04
C ILE A 286 -3.99 -2.91 -1.72
N ARG A 287 -3.04 -2.25 -1.04
CA ARG A 287 -1.68 -2.04 -1.55
C ARG A 287 -0.96 -3.36 -1.82
N ALA A 288 -1.16 -4.35 -0.95
CA ALA A 288 -0.61 -5.68 -1.18
C ALA A 288 -1.27 -6.33 -2.41
N ASP A 289 -2.59 -6.28 -2.56
CA ASP A 289 -3.30 -6.87 -3.72
C ASP A 289 -2.94 -6.18 -5.05
N LEU A 290 -2.65 -4.89 -4.98
CA LEU A 290 -2.17 -4.10 -6.10
C LEU A 290 -0.64 -3.95 -6.08
N ARG A 291 0.10 -4.88 -5.47
CA ARG A 291 1.56 -4.78 -5.34
C ARG A 291 2.27 -4.64 -6.68
N HIS A 292 1.75 -5.27 -7.73
CA HIS A 292 2.23 -5.14 -9.11
C HIS A 292 2.14 -3.70 -9.68
N LEU A 293 1.24 -2.87 -9.15
CA LEU A 293 1.14 -1.44 -9.43
C LEU A 293 1.97 -0.61 -8.44
N GLU A 294 1.95 -0.97 -7.15
CA GLU A 294 2.75 -0.31 -6.10
C GLU A 294 4.25 -0.36 -6.42
N LEU A 295 4.73 -1.49 -6.96
CA LEU A 295 6.10 -1.69 -7.43
C LEU A 295 6.51 -0.74 -8.57
N ARG A 296 5.58 0.02 -9.16
CA ARG A 296 5.86 1.06 -10.16
C ARG A 296 6.07 2.44 -9.55
N GLY A 297 5.76 2.59 -8.26
CA GLY A 297 6.08 3.77 -7.46
C GLY A 297 7.57 3.84 -7.13
N GLU A 298 8.05 5.06 -6.87
CA GLU A 298 9.47 5.35 -6.61
C GLU A 298 10.00 4.59 -5.39
N THR A 299 9.27 4.63 -4.26
CA THR A 299 9.70 3.98 -3.02
C THR A 299 9.86 2.47 -3.19
N ALA A 300 8.82 1.78 -3.66
CA ALA A 300 8.85 0.32 -3.81
C ALA A 300 9.91 -0.13 -4.83
N THR A 301 10.05 0.60 -5.95
CA THR A 301 11.12 0.35 -6.94
C THR A 301 12.51 0.51 -6.31
N SER A 302 12.72 1.58 -5.55
CA SER A 302 14.00 1.88 -4.90
C SER A 302 14.39 0.82 -3.87
N VAL A 303 13.43 0.32 -3.09
CA VAL A 303 13.66 -0.80 -2.15
C VAL A 303 14.11 -2.05 -2.92
N MET A 304 13.46 -2.39 -4.05
CA MET A 304 13.86 -3.56 -4.85
C MET A 304 15.24 -3.39 -5.50
N ARG A 305 15.62 -2.17 -5.90
CA ARG A 305 16.96 -1.87 -6.42
C ARG A 305 18.04 -2.08 -5.36
N VAL A 306 17.83 -1.54 -4.16
CA VAL A 306 18.77 -1.75 -3.05
C VAL A 306 18.79 -3.20 -2.60
N ARG A 307 17.66 -3.92 -2.62
CA ARG A 307 17.63 -5.37 -2.38
C ARG A 307 18.61 -6.11 -3.30
N ALA A 308 18.55 -5.83 -4.61
CA ALA A 308 19.45 -6.47 -5.58
C ALA A 308 20.93 -6.13 -5.31
N LEU A 309 21.23 -4.87 -5.00
CA LEU A 309 22.58 -4.43 -4.65
C LEU A 309 23.07 -5.01 -3.32
N LEU A 310 22.18 -5.16 -2.32
CA LEU A 310 22.47 -5.77 -1.03
C LEU A 310 22.89 -7.23 -1.19
N LEU A 311 22.11 -8.00 -1.95
CA LEU A 311 22.44 -9.40 -2.24
C LEU A 311 23.75 -9.54 -3.01
N ARG A 312 24.04 -8.62 -3.93
CA ARG A 312 25.34 -8.57 -4.62
C ARG A 312 26.47 -8.23 -3.65
N ALA A 313 26.29 -7.22 -2.79
CA ALA A 313 27.29 -6.78 -1.83
C ALA A 313 27.66 -7.90 -0.83
N PHE A 314 26.68 -8.68 -0.37
CA PHE A 314 26.94 -9.87 0.43
C PHE A 314 27.77 -10.91 -0.33
N ARG A 315 27.40 -11.24 -1.58
CA ARG A 315 28.17 -12.17 -2.41
C ARG A 315 29.59 -11.69 -2.66
N ASP A 316 29.78 -10.40 -2.95
CA ASP A 316 31.09 -9.79 -3.14
C ASP A 316 31.93 -9.87 -1.84
N ALA A 317 31.32 -9.61 -0.68
CA ALA A 317 31.97 -9.72 0.63
C ALA A 317 32.37 -11.15 1.00
N PHE A 318 31.52 -12.14 0.69
CA PHE A 318 31.83 -13.57 0.85
C PHE A 318 32.93 -14.03 -0.11
N HIS A 319 32.82 -13.66 -1.39
CA HIS A 319 33.82 -13.97 -2.40
C HIS A 319 35.20 -13.41 -1.99
N LYS A 320 35.26 -12.17 -1.50
CA LYS A 320 36.52 -11.56 -1.02
C LYS A 320 37.17 -12.38 0.09
N ARG A 321 36.38 -13.04 0.93
CA ARG A 321 36.80 -13.92 2.03
C ARG A 321 37.04 -15.37 1.62
N ARG A 322 36.80 -15.73 0.35
CA ARG A 322 36.88 -17.10 -0.19
C ARG A 322 35.90 -18.08 0.46
N ILE A 323 34.73 -17.58 0.86
CA ILE A 323 33.63 -18.39 1.38
C ILE A 323 32.83 -18.89 0.17
N THR A 324 32.60 -20.20 0.09
CA THR A 324 32.02 -20.85 -1.10
C THR A 324 30.50 -20.82 -1.08
N GLU A 325 29.86 -20.33 -2.16
CA GLU A 325 28.40 -20.42 -2.31
C GLU A 325 27.98 -21.88 -2.59
N VAL A 326 26.96 -22.36 -1.86
CA VAL A 326 26.35 -23.68 -2.06
C VAL A 326 24.83 -23.57 -2.23
N THR A 327 24.20 -24.62 -2.75
CA THR A 327 22.74 -24.66 -2.98
C THR A 327 22.10 -25.89 -2.32
N PRO A 328 21.83 -25.83 -1.00
CA PRO A 328 21.10 -26.86 -0.25
C PRO A 328 19.68 -27.13 -0.77
N PRO A 329 19.07 -28.27 -0.41
CA PRO A 329 17.68 -28.58 -0.78
C PRO A 329 16.66 -27.81 0.09
N CYS A 330 15.60 -27.29 -0.54
CA CYS A 330 14.50 -26.64 0.19
C CYS A 330 13.38 -27.63 0.62
N MET A 331 13.39 -28.86 0.10
CA MET A 331 12.46 -29.92 0.46
C MET A 331 13.17 -30.90 1.38
N VAL A 332 12.68 -31.07 2.60
CA VAL A 332 13.37 -31.78 3.67
C VAL A 332 12.45 -32.78 4.37
N GLN A 333 13.04 -33.76 5.06
CA GLN A 333 12.31 -34.69 5.95
C GLN A 333 12.68 -34.50 7.43
N THR A 334 13.48 -33.47 7.73
CA THR A 334 14.03 -33.15 9.05
C THR A 334 13.69 -31.72 9.42
N SER A 335 13.55 -31.46 10.72
CA SER A 335 13.34 -30.12 11.28
C SER A 335 14.67 -29.53 11.78
N VAL A 336 14.79 -28.20 11.78
CA VAL A 336 15.98 -27.49 12.30
C VAL A 336 15.64 -26.63 13.51
N GLU A 337 14.56 -25.84 13.42
CA GLU A 337 14.14 -24.88 14.46
C GLU A 337 12.94 -25.37 15.29
N GLY A 338 12.66 -26.67 15.26
CA GLY A 338 11.52 -27.28 15.95
C GLY A 338 10.34 -27.59 15.01
N GLY A 339 9.60 -28.64 15.31
CA GLY A 339 8.59 -29.20 14.39
C GLY A 339 7.27 -28.43 14.28
N SER A 340 7.04 -27.41 15.11
CA SER A 340 5.74 -26.73 15.22
C SER A 340 5.44 -25.73 14.09
N THR A 341 6.45 -25.32 13.31
CA THR A 341 6.34 -24.25 12.31
C THR A 341 6.78 -24.69 10.90
N LEU A 342 6.77 -25.99 10.59
CA LEU A 342 7.05 -26.51 9.25
C LEU A 342 5.80 -26.47 8.35
N PHE A 343 5.98 -26.13 7.07
CA PHE A 343 4.96 -26.40 6.05
C PHE A 343 5.11 -27.82 5.55
N GLU A 344 4.12 -28.66 5.83
CA GLU A 344 4.07 -30.06 5.37
C GLU A 344 3.43 -30.16 3.97
N PHE A 345 3.96 -31.05 3.14
CA PHE A 345 3.40 -31.42 1.86
C PHE A 345 3.67 -32.90 1.51
N ASP A 346 2.88 -33.45 0.59
CA ASP A 346 3.06 -34.82 0.09
C ASP A 346 4.15 -34.86 -0.98
N TYR A 347 5.23 -35.58 -0.71
CA TYR A 347 6.30 -35.85 -1.66
C TYR A 347 6.20 -37.28 -2.17
N TYR A 348 5.33 -37.48 -3.16
CA TYR A 348 5.08 -38.78 -3.80
C TYR A 348 4.64 -39.88 -2.81
N GLY A 349 3.72 -39.56 -1.90
CA GLY A 349 3.24 -40.49 -0.88
C GLY A 349 4.09 -40.54 0.40
N ALA A 350 5.17 -39.76 0.49
CA ALA A 350 5.96 -39.58 1.71
C ALA A 350 5.78 -38.16 2.27
N PRO A 351 5.67 -37.99 3.59
CA PRO A 351 5.64 -36.67 4.19
C PRO A 351 6.99 -35.96 3.98
N ALA A 352 6.92 -34.70 3.55
CA ALA A 352 8.04 -33.80 3.42
C ALA A 352 7.65 -32.40 3.88
N TYR A 353 8.67 -31.56 4.09
CA TYR A 353 8.51 -30.23 4.62
C TYR A 353 9.32 -29.22 3.83
N LEU A 354 8.85 -27.96 3.79
CA LEU A 354 9.68 -26.86 3.33
C LEU A 354 10.68 -26.47 4.43
N THR A 355 11.92 -26.20 4.02
CA THR A 355 13.02 -25.94 4.96
C THR A 355 12.80 -24.70 5.83
N GLN A 356 13.10 -24.80 7.12
CA GLN A 356 13.19 -23.63 8.01
C GLN A 356 14.56 -22.95 7.91
N SER A 357 15.61 -23.73 7.67
CA SER A 357 17.01 -23.31 7.65
C SER A 357 17.84 -24.40 6.95
N SER A 358 18.88 -23.99 6.24
CA SER A 358 19.80 -24.88 5.56
C SER A 358 21.07 -25.17 6.37
N GLN A 359 21.16 -24.66 7.59
CA GLN A 359 22.32 -24.77 8.47
C GLN A 359 22.88 -26.20 8.53
N LEU A 360 22.03 -27.19 8.81
CA LEU A 360 22.50 -28.58 8.97
C LEU A 360 23.19 -29.11 7.69
N TYR A 361 22.75 -28.67 6.51
CA TYR A 361 23.41 -29.01 5.25
C TYR A 361 24.73 -28.25 5.07
N LEU A 362 24.80 -26.98 5.46
CA LEU A 362 26.05 -26.20 5.43
C LEU A 362 27.13 -26.85 6.28
N GLU A 363 26.78 -27.33 7.48
CA GLU A 363 27.70 -28.05 8.37
C GLU A 363 28.32 -29.29 7.68
N THR A 364 27.55 -30.00 6.84
CA THR A 364 28.02 -31.24 6.19
C THR A 364 29.06 -31.03 5.10
N VAL A 365 29.15 -29.82 4.55
CA VAL A 365 30.08 -29.51 3.45
C VAL A 365 31.34 -28.83 3.93
N LEU A 366 31.42 -28.41 5.21
CA LEU A 366 32.63 -27.82 5.79
C LEU A 366 33.89 -28.68 5.57
N PRO A 367 33.86 -30.02 5.78
CA PRO A 367 35.05 -30.85 5.59
C PRO A 367 35.52 -30.94 4.13
N SER A 368 34.68 -30.54 3.17
CA SER A 368 34.95 -30.62 1.73
C SER A 368 35.29 -29.25 1.12
N LEU A 369 34.53 -28.21 1.50
CA LEU A 369 34.55 -26.91 0.85
C LEU A 369 35.14 -25.79 1.74
N GLY A 370 35.43 -26.07 3.01
CA GLY A 370 35.81 -25.05 3.98
C GLY A 370 34.62 -24.18 4.37
N ASP A 371 34.84 -22.88 4.51
CA ASP A 371 33.78 -21.91 4.82
C ASP A 371 32.76 -21.82 3.67
N VAL A 372 31.47 -21.88 4.00
CA VAL A 372 30.38 -21.89 3.01
C VAL A 372 29.27 -20.90 3.35
N TYR A 373 28.51 -20.50 2.33
CA TYR A 373 27.27 -19.75 2.50
C TYR A 373 26.20 -20.18 1.49
N CYS A 374 24.94 -19.87 1.77
CA CYS A 374 23.86 -19.91 0.80
C CYS A 374 22.95 -18.68 0.94
N ILE A 375 22.30 -18.31 -0.16
CA ILE A 375 21.22 -17.32 -0.18
C ILE A 375 20.03 -17.99 -0.86
N GLN A 376 19.06 -18.43 -0.08
CA GLN A 376 17.88 -19.15 -0.56
C GLN A 376 16.66 -18.87 0.33
N GLU A 377 15.50 -19.40 -0.03
CA GLU A 377 14.28 -19.20 0.75
C GLU A 377 14.24 -20.14 1.97
N SER A 378 13.83 -19.58 3.11
CA SER A 378 13.39 -20.32 4.28
C SER A 378 11.91 -20.08 4.52
N PHE A 379 11.25 -21.07 5.12
CA PHE A 379 9.80 -21.08 5.29
C PHE A 379 9.41 -21.26 6.76
N ARG A 380 8.47 -20.46 7.23
CA ARG A 380 7.94 -20.53 8.60
C ARG A 380 6.41 -20.54 8.57
N ALA A 381 5.82 -21.64 9.00
CA ALA A 381 4.37 -21.83 9.16
C ALA A 381 3.84 -21.22 10.46
N GLU A 382 4.46 -20.13 10.93
CA GLU A 382 4.05 -19.41 12.11
C GLU A 382 2.74 -18.66 11.87
N LYS A 383 1.81 -18.76 12.83
CA LYS A 383 0.55 -18.01 12.83
C LYS A 383 0.75 -16.60 13.39
N SER A 384 1.68 -15.84 12.81
CA SER A 384 2.07 -14.50 13.26
C SER A 384 1.78 -13.45 12.19
N LEU A 385 1.19 -12.32 12.59
CA LEU A 385 0.85 -11.18 11.71
C LEU A 385 1.66 -9.91 12.03
N THR A 386 2.76 -10.05 12.75
CA THR A 386 3.63 -8.92 13.13
C THR A 386 4.35 -8.30 11.92
N ARG A 387 5.06 -7.19 12.15
CA ARG A 387 5.72 -6.41 11.10
C ARG A 387 7.03 -7.00 10.60
N ARG A 388 7.57 -8.03 11.27
CA ARG A 388 8.88 -8.65 11.02
C ARG A 388 8.83 -10.12 10.56
N HIS A 389 7.64 -10.73 10.51
CA HIS A 389 7.48 -12.13 10.13
C HIS A 389 6.89 -12.27 8.72
N LEU A 390 7.46 -13.21 7.97
CA LEU A 390 7.01 -13.68 6.67
C LEU A 390 6.94 -15.22 6.72
N SER A 391 6.10 -15.81 5.88
CA SER A 391 6.03 -17.26 5.72
C SER A 391 7.07 -17.82 4.76
N GLU A 392 7.59 -16.96 3.87
CA GLU A 392 8.68 -17.21 2.92
C GLU A 392 9.57 -15.97 2.95
N TYR A 393 10.86 -16.14 3.19
CA TYR A 393 11.83 -15.06 3.26
C TYR A 393 13.19 -15.52 2.75
N THR A 394 13.95 -14.58 2.16
CA THR A 394 15.30 -14.89 1.70
C THR A 394 16.23 -14.94 2.90
N HIS A 395 16.71 -16.14 3.19
CA HIS A 395 17.64 -16.44 4.27
C HIS A 395 19.06 -16.52 3.72
N LEU A 396 19.93 -15.66 4.23
CA LEU A 396 21.36 -15.71 3.98
C LEU A 396 22.00 -16.44 5.15
N GLU A 397 22.54 -17.62 4.91
CA GLU A 397 23.14 -18.46 5.94
C GLU A 397 24.61 -18.70 5.60
N ALA A 398 25.48 -18.69 6.60
CA ALA A 398 26.89 -19.04 6.44
C ALA A 398 27.38 -19.88 7.61
N GLU A 399 28.29 -20.79 7.31
CA GLU A 399 28.91 -21.69 8.26
C GLU A 399 30.42 -21.68 8.04
N LEU A 400 31.16 -21.53 9.14
CA LEU A 400 32.62 -21.33 9.16
C LEU A 400 33.27 -22.45 9.97
N VAL A 401 34.43 -22.91 9.52
CA VAL A 401 35.15 -24.04 10.12
C VAL A 401 36.46 -23.60 10.78
N PHE A 402 36.88 -24.30 11.84
CA PHE A 402 38.09 -23.99 12.63
C PHE A 402 38.05 -22.62 13.31
N ILE A 403 36.88 -22.25 13.81
CA ILE A 403 36.63 -20.96 14.48
C ILE A 403 36.22 -21.16 15.94
N LYS A 404 36.46 -20.14 16.76
CA LYS A 404 35.90 -20.01 18.12
C LYS A 404 34.76 -19.01 18.14
N PHE A 405 34.02 -18.95 19.24
CA PHE A 405 32.90 -18.01 19.37
C PHE A 405 33.30 -16.55 19.13
N LYS A 406 34.49 -16.12 19.60
CA LYS A 406 35.01 -14.78 19.32
C LYS A 406 35.17 -14.52 17.82
N ASP A 407 35.66 -15.49 17.06
CA ASP A 407 35.89 -15.35 15.62
C ASP A 407 34.55 -15.23 14.87
N LEU A 408 33.51 -15.96 15.32
CA LEU A 408 32.14 -15.80 14.81
C LEU A 408 31.61 -14.38 15.05
N LEU A 409 31.80 -13.84 16.26
CA LEU A 409 31.39 -12.47 16.59
C LEU A 409 32.14 -11.43 15.74
N ASP A 410 33.45 -11.57 15.60
CA ASP A 410 34.26 -10.65 14.78
C ASP A 410 33.85 -10.73 13.29
N HIS A 411 33.62 -11.93 12.77
CA HIS A 411 33.17 -12.13 11.38
C HIS A 411 31.80 -11.50 11.11
N LEU A 412 30.84 -11.65 12.03
CA LEU A 412 29.52 -11.03 11.92
C LEU A 412 29.60 -9.50 11.84
N GLU A 413 30.38 -8.89 12.73
CA GLU A 413 30.64 -7.45 12.74
C GLU A 413 31.26 -6.99 11.42
N ASP A 414 32.33 -7.68 11.00
CA ASP A 414 33.05 -7.35 9.78
C ASP A 414 32.16 -7.46 8.53
N MET A 415 31.38 -8.54 8.42
CA MET A 415 30.47 -8.75 7.30
C MET A 415 29.40 -7.66 7.20
N ILE A 416 28.76 -7.30 8.32
CA ILE A 416 27.71 -6.27 8.34
C ILE A 416 28.30 -4.91 7.95
N CYS A 417 29.42 -4.52 8.57
CA CYS A 417 30.07 -3.25 8.28
C CYS A 417 30.58 -3.16 6.82
N ASP A 418 31.23 -4.22 6.31
CA ASP A 418 31.75 -4.25 4.94
C ASP A 418 30.62 -4.12 3.90
N VAL A 419 29.50 -4.82 4.11
CA VAL A 419 28.35 -4.77 3.17
C VAL A 419 27.71 -3.39 3.18
N VAL A 420 27.57 -2.76 4.34
CA VAL A 420 27.09 -1.38 4.44
C VAL A 420 28.06 -0.43 3.71
N GLU A 421 29.37 -0.59 3.89
CA GLU A 421 30.37 0.22 3.20
C GLU A 421 30.28 0.07 1.68
N ILE A 422 30.16 -1.15 1.16
CA ILE A 422 29.99 -1.42 -0.28
C ILE A 422 28.75 -0.66 -0.82
N LEU A 423 27.63 -0.70 -0.10
CA LEU A 423 26.39 -0.04 -0.51
C LEU A 423 26.46 1.48 -0.44
N LEU A 424 27.17 2.05 0.54
CA LEU A 424 27.36 3.49 0.66
C LEU A 424 28.34 4.04 -0.38
N ASN A 425 29.27 3.21 -0.87
CA ASN A 425 30.21 3.54 -1.94
C ASN A 425 29.61 3.36 -3.36
N ASP A 426 28.53 2.58 -3.51
CA ASP A 426 27.79 2.50 -4.77
C ASP A 426 26.86 3.73 -4.92
N PRO A 427 27.00 4.52 -6.01
CA PRO A 427 26.23 5.76 -6.18
C PRO A 427 24.71 5.56 -6.17
N VAL A 428 24.22 4.41 -6.66
CA VAL A 428 22.78 4.13 -6.78
C VAL A 428 22.20 3.80 -5.42
N SER A 429 22.79 2.85 -4.68
CA SER A 429 22.28 2.53 -3.34
C SER A 429 22.49 3.69 -2.36
N SER A 430 23.61 4.41 -2.42
CA SER A 430 23.89 5.54 -1.54
C SER A 430 22.85 6.65 -1.68
N GLU A 431 22.47 7.03 -2.91
CA GLU A 431 21.42 8.03 -3.15
C GLU A 431 20.04 7.57 -2.65
N ILE A 432 19.70 6.29 -2.88
CA ILE A 432 18.44 5.70 -2.42
C ILE A 432 18.39 5.64 -0.89
N ILE A 433 19.45 5.16 -0.23
CA ILE A 433 19.56 5.09 1.23
C ILE A 433 19.39 6.48 1.81
N LYS A 434 20.08 7.49 1.29
CA LYS A 434 19.96 8.89 1.74
C LYS A 434 18.55 9.45 1.58
N THR A 435 17.82 9.03 0.53
CA THR A 435 16.46 9.51 0.28
C THR A 435 15.44 8.82 1.18
N LEU A 436 15.56 7.50 1.38
CA LEU A 436 14.60 6.71 2.17
C LEU A 436 14.90 6.73 3.68
N ASN A 437 16.16 6.95 4.04
CA ASN A 437 16.68 6.96 5.40
C ASN A 437 17.77 8.05 5.56
N PRO A 438 17.38 9.34 5.54
CA PRO A 438 18.32 10.47 5.54
C PRO A 438 19.20 10.53 6.80
N ASP A 439 18.74 9.95 7.90
CA ASP A 439 19.44 9.91 9.19
C ASP A 439 20.29 8.64 9.37
N PHE A 440 20.38 7.78 8.35
CA PHE A 440 21.15 6.54 8.42
C PHE A 440 22.61 6.83 8.76
N GLN A 441 23.11 6.16 9.80
CA GLN A 441 24.52 6.15 10.16
C GLN A 441 25.07 4.74 9.98
N PRO A 442 26.21 4.56 9.28
CA PRO A 442 26.86 3.27 9.22
C PRO A 442 27.23 2.80 10.63
N PRO A 443 27.08 1.51 10.95
CA PRO A 443 27.39 1.00 12.27
C PRO A 443 28.90 1.09 12.54
N SER A 444 29.28 1.56 13.73
CA SER A 444 30.68 1.69 14.15
C SER A 444 31.18 0.42 14.85
N ARG A 445 32.41 0.01 14.55
CA ARG A 445 33.12 -1.06 15.25
C ARG A 445 33.78 -0.54 16.55
N PRO A 446 33.89 -1.36 17.61
CA PRO A 446 33.24 -2.66 17.78
C PRO A 446 31.76 -2.51 18.15
N PHE A 447 30.95 -3.52 17.82
CA PHE A 447 29.57 -3.65 18.27
C PHE A 447 29.55 -3.90 19.78
N MET A 448 28.47 -3.46 20.43
CA MET A 448 28.31 -3.75 21.84
C MET A 448 28.07 -5.24 22.03
N ARG A 449 28.82 -5.90 22.90
CA ARG A 449 28.53 -7.28 23.33
C ARG A 449 27.81 -7.22 24.66
N MET A 450 26.64 -7.83 24.75
CA MET A 450 25.81 -7.85 25.94
C MET A 450 25.45 -9.29 26.25
N ASP A 451 25.75 -9.77 27.45
CA ASP A 451 25.29 -11.09 27.88
C ASP A 451 23.78 -11.07 28.12
N TYR A 452 23.07 -12.15 27.80
CA TYR A 452 21.64 -12.29 28.07
C TYR A 452 21.28 -11.92 29.51
N ARG A 453 22.12 -12.28 30.48
CA ARG A 453 21.89 -11.97 31.90
C ARG A 453 21.95 -10.46 32.15
N ASP A 454 22.88 -9.77 31.51
CA ASP A 454 23.01 -8.31 31.59
C ASP A 454 21.82 -7.62 30.90
N ALA A 455 21.28 -8.20 29.81
CA ALA A 455 20.08 -7.70 29.16
C ALA A 455 18.85 -7.80 30.07
N ILE A 456 18.66 -8.92 30.78
CA ILE A 456 17.58 -9.06 31.78
C ILE A 456 17.70 -7.98 32.87
N THR A 457 18.91 -7.75 33.38
CA THR A 457 19.17 -6.67 34.33
C THR A 457 18.82 -5.30 33.74
N TYR A 458 19.28 -5.01 32.51
CA TYR A 458 18.99 -3.75 31.83
C TYR A 458 17.48 -3.50 31.67
N LEU A 459 16.73 -4.53 31.25
CA LEU A 459 15.28 -4.43 31.05
C LEU A 459 14.58 -4.03 32.35
N ASN A 460 14.91 -4.70 33.46
CA ASN A 460 14.31 -4.41 34.77
C ASN A 460 14.72 -3.03 35.31
N GLU A 461 16.00 -2.66 35.20
CA GLU A 461 16.50 -1.35 35.65
C GLU A 461 15.89 -0.17 34.88
N ASN A 462 15.49 -0.38 33.62
CA ASN A 462 14.87 0.64 32.77
C ASN A 462 13.33 0.55 32.73
N GLY A 463 12.71 -0.27 33.59
CA GLY A 463 11.26 -0.41 33.66
C GLY A 463 10.64 -0.94 32.35
N ILE A 464 11.35 -1.83 31.66
CA ILE A 464 10.85 -2.56 30.50
C ILE A 464 10.33 -3.90 31.01
N THR A 465 9.01 -4.04 31.07
CA THR A 465 8.34 -5.23 31.60
C THR A 465 7.89 -6.18 30.49
N LYS A 466 7.53 -7.40 30.88
CA LYS A 466 6.77 -8.34 30.04
C LYS A 466 5.39 -7.78 29.66
N GLU A 467 4.72 -8.44 28.73
CA GLU A 467 3.36 -8.07 28.27
C GLU A 467 2.33 -8.06 29.41
N ASP A 468 2.52 -8.91 30.43
CA ASP A 468 1.67 -8.98 31.62
C ASP A 468 2.04 -7.96 32.71
N GLY A 469 3.07 -7.13 32.48
CA GLY A 469 3.55 -6.11 33.41
C GLY A 469 4.52 -6.62 34.47
N SER A 470 4.89 -7.90 34.48
CA SER A 470 5.87 -8.44 35.42
C SER A 470 7.33 -8.21 34.98
N GLU A 471 8.25 -8.23 35.94
CA GLU A 471 9.69 -8.14 35.70
C GLU A 471 10.24 -9.40 35.01
N HIS A 472 11.28 -9.23 34.19
CA HIS A 472 11.97 -10.32 33.52
C HIS A 472 12.83 -11.11 34.49
N VAL A 473 12.86 -12.43 34.35
CA VAL A 473 13.76 -13.32 35.12
C VAL A 473 14.66 -14.11 34.17
N VAL A 474 15.83 -14.52 34.67
CA VAL A 474 16.73 -15.40 33.92
C VAL A 474 16.02 -16.70 33.57
N GLY A 475 15.93 -17.01 32.28
CA GLY A 475 15.14 -18.11 31.72
C GLY A 475 13.91 -17.64 30.95
N ASP A 476 13.52 -16.37 31.05
CA ASP A 476 12.48 -15.78 30.19
C ASP A 476 13.03 -15.53 28.77
N ASP A 477 12.18 -15.78 27.77
CA ASP A 477 12.43 -15.29 26.41
C ASP A 477 12.22 -13.77 26.35
N ILE A 478 13.11 -13.06 25.65
CA ILE A 478 13.02 -11.60 25.50
C ILE A 478 12.21 -11.33 24.23
N ALA A 479 10.90 -11.11 24.41
CA ALA A 479 9.99 -10.85 23.30
C ALA A 479 10.36 -9.58 22.49
N GLU A 480 9.91 -9.54 21.23
CA GLU A 480 10.19 -8.48 20.24
C GLU A 480 10.07 -7.06 20.81
N ALA A 481 9.00 -6.78 21.56
CA ALA A 481 8.72 -5.44 22.07
C ALA A 481 9.78 -4.98 23.09
N ALA A 482 10.19 -5.87 23.99
CA ALA A 482 11.21 -5.59 25.00
C ALA A 482 12.59 -5.47 24.35
N GLU A 483 12.93 -6.40 23.45
CA GLU A 483 14.17 -6.40 22.66
C GLU A 483 14.35 -5.09 21.88
N ARG A 484 13.32 -4.68 21.13
CA ARG A 484 13.33 -3.42 20.38
C ARG A 484 13.48 -2.22 21.29
N LYS A 485 12.70 -2.14 22.37
CA LYS A 485 12.76 -1.01 23.30
C LYS A 485 14.15 -0.87 23.91
N MET A 486 14.78 -1.97 24.30
CA MET A 486 16.17 -1.97 24.78
C MET A 486 17.14 -1.50 23.69
N THR A 487 17.05 -2.08 22.49
CA THR A 487 17.96 -1.75 21.38
C THR A 487 17.84 -0.29 20.95
N ASP A 488 16.61 0.25 20.92
CA ASP A 488 16.33 1.64 20.55
C ASP A 488 16.78 2.63 21.64
N GLN A 489 16.68 2.27 22.94
CA GLN A 489 17.17 3.09 24.03
C GLN A 489 18.71 3.16 24.07
N ILE A 490 19.39 2.04 23.78
CA ILE A 490 20.85 1.98 23.71
C ILE A 490 21.36 2.61 22.40
N ASN A 491 20.57 2.55 21.33
CA ASN A 491 20.77 3.21 20.04
C ASN A 491 22.12 2.91 19.36
N ARG A 492 22.56 1.66 19.39
CA ARG A 492 23.70 1.13 18.62
C ARG A 492 23.50 -0.36 18.35
N PRO A 493 24.24 -0.99 17.41
CA PRO A 493 24.24 -2.43 17.23
C PRO A 493 24.67 -3.18 18.50
N ILE A 494 23.91 -4.21 18.86
CA ILE A 494 24.16 -5.09 20.01
C ILE A 494 24.28 -6.52 19.52
N MET A 495 25.36 -7.20 19.89
CA MET A 495 25.48 -8.65 19.86
C MET A 495 25.04 -9.17 21.24
N LEU A 496 23.78 -9.60 21.31
CA LEU A 496 23.22 -10.21 22.51
C LEU A 496 23.67 -11.68 22.54
N ILE A 497 24.44 -12.07 23.54
CA ILE A 497 25.14 -13.36 23.58
C ILE A 497 24.75 -14.20 24.79
N HIS A 498 25.08 -15.49 24.71
CA HIS A 498 24.96 -16.43 25.83
C HIS A 498 23.55 -16.70 26.32
N PHE A 499 22.64 -17.04 25.40
CA PHE A 499 21.27 -17.37 25.77
C PHE A 499 21.17 -18.69 26.55
N PRO A 500 20.16 -18.84 27.44
CA PRO A 500 19.85 -20.09 28.10
C PRO A 500 19.59 -21.22 27.10
N LYS A 501 20.17 -22.38 27.36
CA LYS A 501 20.07 -23.58 26.51
C LYS A 501 18.63 -24.05 26.28
N LEU A 502 17.74 -23.83 27.25
CA LEU A 502 16.33 -24.22 27.16
C LEU A 502 15.50 -23.33 26.22
N LEU A 503 16.00 -22.14 25.86
CA LEU A 503 15.32 -21.20 24.97
C LEU A 503 15.82 -21.29 23.52
N LYS A 504 16.88 -22.07 23.27
CA LYS A 504 17.59 -22.10 21.99
C LYS A 504 17.62 -23.51 21.41
N ALA A 505 17.97 -23.58 20.13
CA ALA A 505 17.96 -24.81 19.37
C ALA A 505 18.95 -25.86 19.91
N PHE A 506 18.62 -27.14 19.68
CA PHE A 506 19.31 -28.27 20.30
C PHE A 506 20.79 -28.42 19.90
N TYR A 507 21.18 -27.89 18.74
CA TYR A 507 22.49 -28.02 18.14
C TYR A 507 23.52 -27.02 18.69
N MET A 508 23.10 -26.04 19.50
CA MET A 508 23.98 -24.97 19.96
C MET A 508 24.98 -25.47 21.03
N GLN A 509 26.25 -25.11 20.85
CA GLN A 509 27.34 -25.48 21.76
C GLN A 509 27.10 -24.87 23.16
N PRO A 510 27.13 -25.66 24.24
CA PRO A 510 27.09 -25.13 25.61
C PRO A 510 28.35 -24.33 25.95
N LEU A 511 28.18 -23.28 26.75
CA LEU A 511 29.30 -22.50 27.27
C LEU A 511 30.07 -23.32 28.32
N GLU A 512 31.39 -23.44 28.17
CA GLU A 512 32.23 -24.27 29.06
C GLU A 512 32.13 -23.82 30.53
N SER A 513 32.12 -22.52 30.79
CA SER A 513 32.03 -21.96 32.15
C SER A 513 30.63 -22.01 32.77
N ALA A 514 29.59 -22.18 31.95
CA ALA A 514 28.20 -22.22 32.41
C ALA A 514 27.33 -23.06 31.44
N PRO A 515 27.30 -24.40 31.59
CA PRO A 515 26.70 -25.32 30.62
C PRO A 515 25.18 -25.18 30.38
N ASP A 516 24.49 -24.43 31.23
CA ASP A 516 23.07 -24.07 31.06
C ASP A 516 22.85 -22.93 30.06
N PHE A 517 23.93 -22.30 29.58
CA PHE A 517 23.95 -21.26 28.55
C PHE A 517 24.71 -21.75 27.31
N THR A 518 24.52 -21.07 26.19
CA THR A 518 25.05 -21.48 24.89
C THR A 518 26.03 -20.46 24.33
N GLU A 519 26.94 -20.87 23.46
CA GLU A 519 27.75 -19.96 22.63
C GLU A 519 26.91 -19.45 21.45
N SER A 520 25.85 -18.70 21.76
CA SER A 520 24.89 -18.13 20.82
C SER A 520 24.99 -16.61 20.77
N VAL A 521 24.61 -16.05 19.63
CA VAL A 521 24.57 -14.60 19.37
C VAL A 521 23.35 -14.25 18.54
N ASP A 522 22.63 -13.22 18.97
CA ASP A 522 21.66 -12.52 18.15
C ASP A 522 22.17 -11.08 17.90
N VAL A 523 22.18 -10.62 16.64
CA VAL A 523 22.57 -9.25 16.30
C VAL A 523 21.31 -8.39 16.23
N LEU A 524 21.22 -7.44 17.16
CA LEU A 524 20.12 -6.50 17.31
C LEU A 524 20.52 -5.15 16.71
N LEU A 525 19.69 -4.61 15.82
CA LEU A 525 19.88 -3.30 15.21
C LEU A 525 18.75 -2.35 15.60
N PRO A 526 19.06 -1.06 15.88
CA PRO A 526 18.05 -0.06 16.18
C PRO A 526 16.96 0.00 15.12
N ASN A 527 15.73 0.29 15.55
CA ASN A 527 14.48 0.35 14.76
C ASN A 527 13.97 -1.00 14.25
N VAL A 528 14.76 -2.08 14.26
CA VAL A 528 14.34 -3.42 13.78
C VAL A 528 14.34 -4.48 14.86
N GLY A 529 15.33 -4.49 15.75
CA GLY A 529 15.62 -5.61 16.65
C GLY A 529 16.51 -6.64 15.95
N GLU A 530 16.28 -7.92 16.22
CA GLU A 530 17.03 -9.04 15.70
C GLU A 530 17.01 -9.12 14.15
N VAL A 531 18.20 -9.08 13.55
CA VAL A 531 18.42 -9.28 12.10
C VAL A 531 19.27 -10.50 11.76
N VAL A 532 20.05 -10.99 12.72
CA VAL A 532 20.90 -12.20 12.60
C VAL A 532 20.75 -13.02 13.86
N GLY A 533 20.62 -14.35 13.70
CA GLY A 533 20.80 -15.32 14.78
C GLY A 533 21.92 -16.30 14.42
N GLY A 534 22.77 -16.66 15.39
CA GLY A 534 23.91 -17.54 15.15
C GLY A 534 24.41 -18.25 16.40
N SER A 535 25.25 -19.25 16.23
CA SER A 535 25.88 -19.96 17.33
C SER A 535 27.11 -20.75 16.90
N MET A 536 27.94 -21.12 17.87
CA MET A 536 28.82 -22.29 17.74
C MET A 536 27.99 -23.58 17.81
N ARG A 537 28.48 -24.65 17.19
CA ARG A 537 27.76 -25.93 17.07
C ARG A 537 28.37 -26.99 17.98
N ILE A 538 27.53 -27.89 18.50
CA ILE A 538 28.00 -29.03 19.29
C ILE A 538 28.96 -29.87 18.45
N THR A 539 30.17 -30.12 18.94
CA THR A 539 31.20 -30.91 18.23
C THR A 539 31.35 -32.34 18.77
N ASP A 540 30.92 -32.56 20.02
CA ASP A 540 30.98 -33.86 20.68
C ASP A 540 29.76 -34.73 20.33
N TYR A 541 30.02 -35.97 19.93
CA TYR A 541 28.98 -36.89 19.48
C TYR A 541 27.98 -37.23 20.60
N ASP A 542 28.48 -37.58 21.79
CA ASP A 542 27.62 -38.00 22.89
C ASP A 542 26.75 -36.84 23.41
N THR A 543 27.31 -35.64 23.44
CA THR A 543 26.60 -34.40 23.76
C THR A 543 25.48 -34.12 22.74
N LEU A 544 25.74 -34.30 21.45
CA LEU A 544 24.73 -34.14 20.40
C LEU A 544 23.61 -35.18 20.53
N MET A 545 23.95 -36.44 20.78
CA MET A 545 22.96 -37.51 20.99
C MET A 545 22.12 -37.26 22.26
N ALA A 546 22.73 -36.74 23.32
CA ALA A 546 22.01 -36.31 24.51
C ALA A 546 21.06 -35.13 24.22
N ALA A 547 21.42 -34.21 23.31
CA ALA A 547 20.55 -33.13 22.88
C ALA A 547 19.33 -33.63 22.10
N TYR A 548 19.50 -34.56 21.14
CA TYR A 548 18.39 -35.22 20.46
C TYR A 548 17.40 -35.85 21.46
N LYS A 549 17.93 -36.60 22.44
CA LYS A 549 17.13 -37.24 23.48
C LYS A 549 16.37 -36.23 24.34
N ARG A 550 17.00 -35.10 24.69
CA ARG A 550 16.40 -34.04 25.51
C ARG A 550 15.18 -33.42 24.83
N GLU A 551 15.31 -33.11 23.54
CA GLU A 551 14.22 -32.49 22.76
C GLU A 551 13.17 -33.51 22.26
N GLY A 552 13.38 -34.81 22.49
CA GLY A 552 12.51 -35.86 21.98
C GLY A 552 12.54 -35.98 20.46
N ILE A 553 13.64 -35.56 19.81
CA ILE A 553 13.82 -35.63 18.35
C ILE A 553 14.43 -36.99 18.00
N PRO A 554 13.80 -37.79 17.11
CA PRO A 554 14.40 -39.03 16.61
C PRO A 554 15.71 -38.71 15.85
N SER A 555 16.83 -39.30 16.28
CA SER A 555 18.15 -39.05 15.68
C SER A 555 18.37 -39.79 14.35
N ASP A 556 17.66 -40.90 14.11
CA ASP A 556 17.92 -41.78 12.94
C ASP A 556 17.87 -41.06 11.58
N PRO A 557 16.90 -40.15 11.31
CA PRO A 557 16.87 -39.37 10.07
C PRO A 557 18.05 -38.40 9.90
N TYR A 558 18.77 -38.09 10.98
CA TYR A 558 19.89 -37.16 11.02
C TYR A 558 21.25 -37.88 10.98
N TYR A 559 21.31 -39.14 10.53
CA TYR A 559 22.56 -39.91 10.48
C TYR A 559 23.71 -39.11 9.81
N TRP A 560 23.42 -38.45 8.69
CA TRP A 560 24.35 -37.62 7.93
C TRP A 560 24.86 -36.40 8.70
N PHE A 561 24.06 -35.88 9.62
CA PHE A 561 24.43 -34.77 10.50
C PHE A 561 25.27 -35.24 11.70
N THR A 562 24.87 -36.36 12.31
CA THR A 562 25.62 -36.95 13.43
C THR A 562 26.97 -37.53 12.99
N ASP A 563 27.09 -37.98 11.75
CA ASP A 563 28.34 -38.49 11.19
C ASP A 563 29.42 -37.41 11.09
N GLN A 564 29.05 -36.13 10.98
CA GLN A 564 29.99 -35.00 11.05
C GLN A 564 30.77 -34.97 12.37
N ARG A 565 30.18 -35.52 13.46
CA ARG A 565 30.81 -35.57 14.79
C ARG A 565 31.67 -36.83 14.98
N LYS A 566 31.60 -37.80 14.06
CA LYS A 566 32.41 -39.02 14.08
C LYS A 566 33.63 -38.92 13.16
N TYR A 567 33.43 -38.40 11.96
CA TYR A 567 34.45 -38.44 10.90
C TYR A 567 35.19 -37.10 10.77
N GLY A 568 36.06 -36.82 11.75
CA GLY A 568 36.90 -35.61 11.73
C GLY A 568 36.15 -34.35 12.18
N THR A 569 35.47 -34.43 13.33
CA THR A 569 34.80 -33.28 13.96
C THR A 569 35.77 -32.13 14.25
N THR A 570 35.26 -30.91 14.24
CA THR A 570 36.04 -29.69 14.51
C THR A 570 35.13 -28.61 15.08
N GLU A 571 35.70 -27.66 15.82
CA GLU A 571 35.03 -26.41 16.19
C GLU A 571 34.59 -25.67 14.93
N HIS A 572 33.31 -25.31 14.89
CA HIS A 572 32.66 -24.59 13.80
C HIS A 572 31.43 -23.85 14.33
N GLY A 573 31.00 -22.84 13.59
CA GLY A 573 29.87 -22.01 13.93
C GLY A 573 29.36 -21.24 12.72
N GLY A 574 28.16 -20.70 12.85
CA GLY A 574 27.52 -20.02 11.75
C GLY A 574 26.33 -19.19 12.19
N TYR A 575 25.66 -18.64 11.19
CA TYR A 575 24.58 -17.69 11.39
C TYR A 575 23.62 -17.65 10.21
N GLY A 576 22.40 -17.21 10.49
CA GLY A 576 21.36 -16.89 9.53
C GLY A 576 20.97 -15.43 9.63
N LEU A 577 20.86 -14.76 8.48
CA LEU A 577 20.46 -13.36 8.33
C LEU A 577 19.18 -13.28 7.50
N GLY A 578 18.15 -12.63 8.05
CA GLY A 578 16.92 -12.34 7.32
C GLY A 578 17.09 -11.12 6.42
N VAL A 579 17.17 -11.33 5.10
CA VAL A 579 17.49 -10.24 4.13
C VAL A 579 16.46 -9.11 4.21
N GLU A 580 15.17 -9.42 4.34
CA GLU A 580 14.11 -8.42 4.44
C GLU A 580 14.20 -7.61 5.74
N ARG A 581 14.63 -8.22 6.84
CA ARG A 581 14.84 -7.50 8.12
C ARG A 581 16.02 -6.54 8.00
N PHE A 582 17.12 -6.99 7.39
CA PHE A 582 18.28 -6.15 7.14
C PHE A 582 17.95 -4.97 6.20
N LEU A 583 17.16 -5.23 5.15
CA LEU A 583 16.74 -4.18 4.22
C LEU A 583 15.77 -3.18 4.89
N ALA A 584 14.88 -3.66 5.77
CA ALA A 584 13.99 -2.80 6.54
C ALA A 584 14.77 -1.87 7.47
N TRP A 585 15.85 -2.35 8.08
CA TRP A 585 16.77 -1.54 8.88
C TRP A 585 17.47 -0.49 8.01
N LEU A 586 18.13 -0.93 6.94
CA LEU A 586 18.93 -0.07 6.08
C LEU A 586 18.11 1.08 5.47
N LEU A 587 16.88 0.78 5.03
CA LEU A 587 16.01 1.74 4.34
C LEU A 587 14.92 2.34 5.23
N ASN A 588 14.95 2.08 6.54
CA ASN A 588 13.94 2.52 7.50
C ASN A 588 12.49 2.20 7.04
N ARG A 589 12.24 0.94 6.68
CA ARG A 589 10.91 0.47 6.29
C ARG A 589 10.15 -0.03 7.51
N TRP A 590 8.86 0.32 7.57
CA TRP A 590 8.01 -0.01 8.71
C TRP A 590 7.76 -1.52 8.86
N THR A 591 7.74 -2.25 7.75
CA THR A 591 7.51 -3.69 7.73
C THR A 591 8.38 -4.39 6.69
N VAL A 592 8.80 -5.62 7.00
CA VAL A 592 9.57 -6.49 6.08
C VAL A 592 8.79 -6.82 4.80
N ARG A 593 7.47 -6.68 4.81
CA ARG A 593 6.63 -6.88 3.61
C ARG A 593 6.98 -5.88 2.50
N GLU A 594 7.35 -4.64 2.85
CA GLU A 594 7.79 -3.65 1.85
C GLU A 594 9.13 -4.02 1.20
N CYS A 595 9.92 -4.85 1.88
CA CYS A 595 11.24 -5.34 1.47
C CYS A 595 11.19 -6.59 0.59
N SER A 596 9.99 -7.11 0.32
CA SER A 596 9.73 -8.24 -0.58
C SER A 596 9.12 -7.78 -1.91
N LEU A 597 9.30 -8.59 -2.95
CA LEU A 597 8.62 -8.37 -4.23
C LEU A 597 7.10 -8.59 -4.06
N TYR A 598 6.73 -9.84 -3.73
CA TYR A 598 5.38 -10.28 -3.42
C TYR A 598 5.41 -11.11 -2.13
N PRO A 599 5.19 -10.50 -0.95
CA PRO A 599 5.43 -11.18 0.33
C PRO A 599 4.41 -12.29 0.59
N ARG A 600 4.82 -13.31 1.36
CA ARG A 600 3.94 -14.36 1.89
C ARG A 600 3.82 -14.23 3.40
N TRP A 601 2.60 -14.38 3.91
CA TRP A 601 2.32 -14.46 5.34
C TRP A 601 0.98 -15.17 5.56
N MET A 602 0.63 -15.43 6.82
CA MET A 602 -0.65 -16.03 7.16
C MET A 602 -1.82 -15.23 6.57
N GLY A 603 -2.59 -15.86 5.68
CA GLY A 603 -3.71 -15.21 4.98
C GLY A 603 -3.34 -14.57 3.63
N ARG A 604 -2.10 -14.69 3.16
CA ARG A 604 -1.70 -14.17 1.84
C ARG A 604 -0.73 -15.06 1.07
N ALA A 605 -1.20 -15.54 -0.08
CA ALA A 605 -0.43 -16.30 -1.07
C ALA A 605 -0.68 -15.84 -2.53
N THR A 606 -1.13 -14.59 -2.69
CA THR A 606 -1.35 -13.93 -4.00
C THR A 606 -0.24 -12.90 -4.28
N PRO A 607 -0.09 -12.42 -5.53
CA PRO A 607 0.83 -11.32 -5.85
C PRO A 607 0.60 -10.12 -4.94
#